data_AF-A0A520A538-F1
#
_entry.id   AF-A0A520A538-F1
#
_cell.length_a   1.000
_cell.length_b   1.000
_cell.length_c   1.000
_cell.angle_alpha   90.00
_cell.angle_beta   90.00
_cell.angle_gamma   90.00
#
_symmetry.space_group_name_H-M   'P 1'
#
loop_
_entity.id
_entity.type
_entity.pdbx_description
1 polymer ?
#
loop_
_entity_poly.entity_id
_entity_poly.type
_entity_poly.pdbx_seq_one_letter_code
_entity_poly.pdbx_strand_id
1 'polypeptide(L)'
;MKELPLTVKRSIELLGIVLAIAILVVGRDIIMPIIMAFFISIMLLPIYRFLRKYKVPESLSIIIPILLVAIFIAGIVWFFSAQIGMLVDDFPQIKQNVAKHLQSLQEWVSGLTGIDTKKQTAFINEKSDDLLSMGGKAASGAAVTLTGVFVFVGLLPIYIYLILFYKDILLRFSFMWFKTEDHPKVKEVVYETES
;
A
#
# COMPACT_ATOMS: atom_id res chain seq x y z
N MET A 1 27.16 22.59 -37.71
CA MET A 1 27.14 21.25 -37.07
C MET A 1 26.52 20.29 -38.08
N LYS A 2 27.17 19.18 -38.42
CA LYS A 2 26.62 18.23 -39.42
C LYS A 2 25.34 17.60 -38.84
N GLU A 3 24.21 17.80 -39.51
CA GLU A 3 22.93 17.15 -39.22
C GLU A 3 23.15 15.62 -39.25
N LEU A 4 22.83 14.94 -38.15
CA LEU A 4 22.93 13.48 -38.07
C LEU A 4 21.89 12.85 -39.01
N PRO A 5 22.18 11.68 -39.62
CA PRO A 5 21.20 10.97 -40.42
C PRO A 5 19.95 10.66 -39.58
N LEU A 6 18.75 10.83 -40.16
CA LEU A 6 17.46 10.59 -39.48
C LEU A 6 17.39 9.22 -38.79
N THR A 7 17.98 8.19 -39.40
CA THR A 7 18.08 6.84 -38.82
C THR A 7 18.88 6.84 -37.52
N VAL A 8 20.03 7.52 -37.48
CA VAL A 8 20.90 7.61 -36.30
C VAL A 8 20.19 8.38 -35.19
N LYS A 9 19.51 9.49 -35.52
CA LYS A 9 18.74 10.28 -34.55
C LYS A 9 17.65 9.44 -33.88
N ARG A 10 16.84 8.71 -34.69
CA ARG A 10 15.78 7.83 -34.17
C ARG A 10 16.33 6.67 -33.35
N SER A 11 17.46 6.08 -33.73
CA SER A 11 18.10 5.03 -32.95
C SER A 11 18.57 5.53 -31.58
N ILE A 12 19.11 6.74 -31.49
CA ILE A 12 19.51 7.35 -30.21
C ILE A 12 18.28 7.66 -29.34
N GLU A 13 17.20 8.18 -29.91
CA GLU A 13 15.95 8.42 -29.19
C GLU A 13 15.37 7.11 -28.61
N LEU A 14 15.31 6.04 -29.42
CA LEU A 14 14.86 4.72 -28.96
C LEU A 14 15.77 4.15 -27.87
N LEU A 15 17.09 4.27 -28.03
CA LEU A 15 18.05 3.83 -27.03
C LEU A 15 17.92 4.61 -25.73
N GLY A 16 17.65 5.92 -25.81
CA GLY A 16 17.35 6.76 -24.65
C GLY A 16 16.10 6.31 -23.91
N ILE A 17 15.02 5.97 -24.62
CA ILE A 17 13.78 5.45 -24.02
C ILE A 17 14.03 4.11 -23.33
N VAL A 18 14.77 3.19 -23.97
CA VAL A 18 15.10 1.89 -23.38
C VAL A 18 15.94 2.06 -22.12
N LEU A 19 16.94 2.94 -22.14
CA LEU A 19 17.75 3.26 -20.95
C LEU A 19 16.90 3.86 -19.83
N ALA A 20 15.98 4.78 -20.15
CA ALA A 20 15.09 5.37 -19.16
C ALA A 20 14.22 4.29 -18.49
N ILE A 21 13.62 3.38 -19.28
CA ILE A 21 12.84 2.26 -18.75
C ILE A 21 13.72 1.33 -17.90
N ALA A 22 14.94 1.02 -18.34
CA ALA A 22 15.85 0.18 -17.58
C ALA A 22 16.20 0.80 -16.22
N ILE A 23 16.46 2.11 -16.17
CA ILE A 23 16.69 2.84 -14.92
C ILE A 23 15.46 2.79 -14.02
N LEU A 24 14.25 2.95 -14.57
CA LEU A 24 13.01 2.85 -13.78
C LEU A 24 12.81 1.44 -13.20
N VAL A 25 13.16 0.39 -13.94
CA VAL A 25 13.05 -1.00 -13.48
C VAL A 25 14.06 -1.30 -12.38
N VAL A 26 15.32 -0.91 -12.56
CA VAL A 26 16.39 -1.12 -11.56
C VAL A 26 16.18 -0.25 -10.32
N GLY A 27 15.74 0.99 -10.51
CA GLY A 27 15.47 1.95 -9.44
C GLY A 27 14.10 1.79 -8.78
N ARG A 28 13.30 0.78 -9.15
CA ARG A 28 11.91 0.61 -8.71
C ARG A 28 11.76 0.69 -7.20
N ASP A 29 12.65 0.06 -6.44
CA ASP A 29 12.56 0.00 -4.97
C ASP A 29 12.78 1.36 -4.29
N ILE A 30 13.41 2.31 -4.98
CA ILE A 30 13.60 3.70 -4.52
C ILE A 30 12.50 4.61 -5.06
N ILE A 31 12.18 4.45 -6.35
CA ILE A 31 11.20 5.29 -7.06
C ILE A 31 9.79 5.04 -6.53
N MET A 32 9.44 3.78 -6.26
CA MET A 32 8.09 3.42 -5.83
C MET A 32 7.69 4.08 -4.50
N PRO A 33 8.51 4.04 -3.42
CA PRO A 33 8.22 4.79 -2.20
C PRO A 33 8.10 6.30 -2.40
N ILE A 34 8.88 6.90 -3.30
CA ILE A 34 8.82 8.35 -3.58
C ILE A 34 7.49 8.70 -4.26
N ILE A 35 7.06 7.93 -5.25
CA ILE A 35 5.76 8.12 -5.92
C ILE A 35 4.61 7.96 -4.91
N MET A 36 4.69 6.94 -4.05
CA MET A 36 3.69 6.73 -3.00
C MET A 36 3.65 7.89 -2.01
N ALA A 37 4.81 8.37 -1.57
CA ALA A 37 4.92 9.52 -0.69
C ALA A 37 4.38 10.79 -1.36
N PHE A 38 4.61 10.98 -2.66
CA PHE A 38 4.05 12.09 -3.42
C PHE A 38 2.52 12.05 -3.43
N PHE A 39 1.92 10.90 -3.72
CA PHE A 39 0.47 10.73 -3.71
C PHE A 39 -0.13 10.98 -2.33
N ILE A 40 0.45 10.39 -1.28
CA ILE A 40 0.01 10.60 0.11
C ILE A 40 0.19 12.07 0.52
N SER A 41 1.27 12.73 0.10
CA SER A 41 1.49 14.15 0.37
C SER A 41 0.38 15.02 -0.20
N ILE A 42 -0.09 14.72 -1.42
CA ILE A 42 -1.25 15.40 -2.02
C ILE A 42 -2.50 15.19 -1.16
N MET A 43 -2.74 13.97 -0.69
CA MET A 43 -3.87 13.68 0.21
C MET A 43 -3.77 14.42 1.56
N LEU A 44 -2.56 14.71 2.04
CA LEU A 44 -2.31 15.42 3.29
C LEU A 44 -2.31 16.94 3.16
N LEU A 45 -2.24 17.49 1.94
CA LEU A 45 -2.33 18.93 1.67
C LEU A 45 -3.54 19.61 2.34
N PRO A 46 -4.78 19.10 2.29
CA PRO A 46 -5.91 19.74 2.96
C PRO A 46 -5.70 19.86 4.47
N ILE A 47 -5.16 18.81 5.12
CA ILE A 47 -4.87 18.81 6.56
C ILE A 47 -3.72 19.77 6.88
N TYR A 48 -2.65 19.76 6.09
CA TYR A 48 -1.54 20.70 6.19
C TYR A 48 -2.03 22.15 6.10
N ARG A 49 -2.85 22.48 5.08
CA ARG A 49 -3.41 23.82 4.87
C ARG A 49 -4.34 24.23 6.00
N PHE A 50 -5.16 23.30 6.49
CA PHE A 50 -6.01 23.52 7.65
C PHE A 50 -5.16 23.92 8.87
N LEU A 51 -4.11 23.15 9.20
CA LEU A 51 -3.21 23.47 10.32
C LEU A 51 -2.48 24.81 10.13
N ARG A 52 -2.04 25.12 8.91
CA ARG A 52 -1.42 26.42 8.60
C ARG A 52 -2.39 27.59 8.80
N LYS A 53 -3.69 27.41 8.54
CA LYS A 53 -4.72 28.43 8.81
C LYS A 53 -4.82 28.77 10.30
N TYR A 54 -4.56 27.81 11.18
CA TYR A 54 -4.49 28.03 12.63
C TYR A 54 -3.13 28.56 13.12
N LYS A 55 -2.28 29.07 12.22
CA LYS A 55 -0.94 29.61 12.52
C LYS A 55 0.01 28.60 13.18
N VAL A 56 -0.20 27.30 12.93
CA VAL A 56 0.73 26.24 13.37
C VAL A 56 2.07 26.40 12.60
N PRO A 57 3.23 26.26 13.27
CA PRO A 57 4.54 26.25 12.61
C PRO A 57 4.60 25.21 11.50
N GLU A 58 5.32 25.53 10.42
CA GLU A 58 5.36 24.70 9.21
C GLU A 58 5.74 23.24 9.47
N SER A 59 6.79 22.99 10.25
CA SER A 59 7.23 21.63 10.57
C SER A 59 6.15 20.84 11.32
N LEU A 60 5.40 21.48 12.22
CA LEU A 60 4.30 20.83 12.95
C LEU A 60 3.09 20.60 12.05
N SER A 61 2.81 21.51 11.11
CA SER A 61 1.76 21.33 10.11
C SER A 61 2.02 20.14 9.19
N ILE A 62 3.25 19.65 9.08
CA ILE A 62 3.63 18.47 8.29
C ILE A 62 3.68 17.21 9.17
N ILE A 63 4.29 17.29 10.36
CA ILE A 63 4.46 16.13 11.26
C ILE A 63 3.10 15.63 11.78
N ILE A 64 2.18 16.53 12.13
CA ILE A 64 0.87 16.12 12.68
C ILE A 64 0.07 15.27 11.69
N PRO A 65 -0.13 15.65 10.41
CA PRO A 65 -0.80 14.81 9.42
C PRO A 65 -0.12 13.45 9.22
N ILE A 66 1.23 13.43 9.17
CA ILE A 66 1.99 12.18 9.02
C ILE A 66 1.72 11.24 10.19
N LEU A 67 1.77 11.75 11.43
CA LEU A 67 1.47 10.97 12.64
C LEU A 67 0.02 10.49 12.65
N LEU A 68 -0.92 11.32 12.23
CA LEU A 68 -2.33 10.94 12.17
C LEU A 68 -2.56 9.76 11.23
N VAL A 69 -1.95 9.76 10.04
CA VAL A 69 -2.01 8.63 9.10
C VAL A 69 -1.33 7.40 9.69
N ALA A 70 -0.15 7.56 10.30
CA ALA A 70 0.57 6.44 10.91
C ALA A 70 -0.26 5.77 12.02
N ILE A 71 -0.87 6.57 12.90
CA ILE A 71 -1.76 6.08 13.98
C ILE A 71 -2.99 5.42 13.39
N PHE A 72 -3.59 6.01 12.36
CA PHE A 72 -4.77 5.43 11.70
C PHE A 72 -4.48 4.05 11.10
N ILE A 73 -3.36 3.91 10.37
CA ILE A 73 -2.93 2.63 9.80
C ILE A 73 -2.61 1.62 10.90
N ALA A 74 -1.86 2.04 11.93
CA ALA A 74 -1.53 1.18 13.06
C ALA A 74 -2.80 0.69 13.77
N GLY A 75 -3.80 1.56 13.94
CA GLY A 75 -5.11 1.21 14.49
C GLY A 75 -5.86 0.17 13.66
N ILE A 76 -5.85 0.31 12.33
CA ILE A 76 -6.45 -0.69 11.41
C ILE A 76 -5.74 -2.03 11.56
N VAL A 77 -4.41 -2.05 11.49
CA VAL A 77 -3.61 -3.28 11.61
C VAL A 77 -3.87 -3.96 12.96
N TRP A 78 -3.87 -3.19 14.04
CA TRP A 78 -4.16 -3.69 15.38
C TRP A 78 -5.59 -4.26 15.47
N PHE A 79 -6.58 -3.54 14.97
CA PHE A 79 -7.98 -3.97 14.97
C PHE A 79 -8.19 -5.30 14.24
N PHE A 80 -7.66 -5.42 13.01
CA PHE A 80 -7.75 -6.67 12.26
C PHE A 80 -6.94 -7.80 12.90
N SER A 81 -5.76 -7.51 13.46
CA SER A 81 -4.96 -8.51 14.17
C SER A 81 -5.71 -9.07 15.38
N ALA A 82 -6.37 -8.20 16.16
CA ALA A 82 -7.19 -8.60 17.29
C ALA A 82 -8.40 -9.44 16.84
N GLN A 83 -9.08 -9.03 15.76
CA GLN A 83 -10.23 -9.77 15.23
C GLN A 83 -9.85 -11.16 14.70
N ILE A 84 -8.72 -11.27 14.01
CA ILE A 84 -8.20 -12.55 13.53
C ILE A 84 -7.77 -13.43 14.70
N GLY A 85 -7.12 -12.86 15.72
CA GLY A 85 -6.72 -13.58 16.93
C GLY A 85 -7.91 -14.27 17.61
N MET A 86 -9.00 -13.53 17.86
CA MET A 86 -10.23 -14.10 18.43
C MET A 86 -10.80 -15.22 17.57
N LEU A 87 -10.77 -15.07 16.24
CA LEU A 87 -11.30 -16.08 15.32
C LEU A 87 -10.44 -17.35 15.30
N VAL A 88 -9.12 -17.22 15.48
CA VAL A 88 -8.20 -18.35 15.63
C VAL A 88 -8.46 -19.09 16.95
N ASP A 89 -8.69 -18.36 18.04
CA ASP A 89 -8.98 -18.95 19.35
C ASP A 89 -10.32 -19.73 19.36
N ASP A 90 -11.34 -19.22 18.65
CA ASP A 90 -12.64 -19.87 18.50
C ASP A 90 -12.65 -20.99 17.44
N PHE A 91 -11.65 -21.03 16.56
CA PHE A 91 -11.59 -21.97 15.44
C PHE A 91 -11.71 -23.45 15.85
N PRO A 92 -11.06 -23.94 16.94
CA PRO A 92 -11.25 -25.31 17.41
C PRO A 92 -12.69 -25.63 17.80
N GLN A 93 -13.40 -24.68 18.41
CA GLN A 93 -14.80 -24.85 18.80
C GLN A 93 -15.71 -24.87 17.56
N ILE A 94 -15.44 -24.00 16.59
CA ILE A 94 -16.11 -24.00 15.28
C ILE A 94 -15.90 -25.36 14.59
N LYS A 95 -14.65 -25.87 14.55
CA LYS A 95 -14.31 -27.19 13.99
C LYS A 95 -15.12 -28.32 14.65
N GLN A 96 -15.21 -28.33 15.97
CA GLN A 96 -15.98 -29.34 16.69
C GLN A 96 -17.48 -29.27 16.40
N ASN A 97 -18.07 -28.07 16.37
CA ASN A 97 -19.50 -27.91 16.09
C ASN A 97 -19.83 -28.31 14.66
N VAL A 98 -19.02 -27.89 13.68
CA VAL A 98 -19.18 -28.30 12.28
C VAL A 98 -19.04 -29.82 12.13
N ALA A 99 -18.04 -30.44 12.78
CA ALA A 99 -17.87 -31.89 12.76
C ALA A 99 -19.09 -32.62 13.33
N LYS A 100 -19.67 -32.14 14.45
CA LYS A 100 -20.89 -32.70 15.04
C LYS A 100 -22.09 -32.59 14.11
N HIS A 101 -22.33 -31.42 13.52
CA HIS A 101 -23.46 -31.23 12.58
C HIS A 101 -23.31 -32.10 11.33
N LEU A 102 -22.10 -32.21 10.79
CA LEU A 102 -21.82 -33.08 9.65
C LEU A 102 -21.99 -34.56 10.01
N GLN A 103 -21.60 -34.96 11.22
CA GLN A 103 -21.85 -36.31 11.71
C GLN A 103 -23.36 -36.61 11.82
N SER A 104 -24.17 -35.69 12.38
CA SER A 104 -25.63 -35.88 12.45
C SER A 104 -26.29 -35.95 11.07
N LEU A 105 -25.84 -35.11 10.12
CA LEU A 105 -26.30 -35.19 8.74
C LEU A 105 -25.91 -36.51 8.07
N GLN A 106 -24.70 -37.00 8.33
CA GLN A 106 -24.22 -38.29 7.83
C GLN A 106 -24.99 -39.46 8.41
N GLU A 107 -25.28 -39.46 9.72
CA GLU A 107 -26.09 -40.50 10.36
C GLU A 107 -27.49 -40.54 9.73
N TRP A 108 -28.10 -39.38 9.47
CA TRP A 108 -29.37 -39.27 8.76
C TRP A 108 -29.31 -39.81 7.32
N VAL A 109 -28.29 -39.47 6.53
CA VAL A 109 -28.12 -39.96 5.15
C VAL A 109 -27.78 -41.45 5.11
N SER A 110 -26.94 -41.93 6.03
CA SER A 110 -26.55 -43.35 6.11
C SER A 110 -27.73 -44.25 6.47
N GLY A 111 -28.65 -43.78 7.33
CA GLY A 111 -29.90 -44.47 7.63
C GLY A 111 -30.83 -44.63 6.42
N LEU A 112 -30.67 -43.77 5.40
CA LEU A 112 -31.44 -43.83 4.16
C LEU A 112 -30.73 -44.62 3.03
N THR A 113 -29.40 -44.70 3.05
CA THR A 113 -28.61 -45.15 1.88
C THR A 113 -27.58 -46.26 2.15
N GLY A 114 -27.25 -46.55 3.41
CA GLY A 114 -26.34 -47.64 3.80
C GLY A 114 -24.84 -47.43 3.48
N ILE A 115 -24.44 -46.22 3.09
CA ILE A 115 -23.05 -45.91 2.68
C ILE A 115 -22.18 -45.55 3.91
N ASP A 116 -21.01 -46.17 4.05
CA ASP A 116 -20.08 -46.02 5.19
C ASP A 116 -19.29 -44.68 5.17
N THR A 117 -19.13 -44.08 6.35
CA THR A 117 -18.95 -42.64 6.61
C THR A 117 -17.52 -42.22 7.00
N LYS A 118 -16.59 -43.16 7.19
CA LYS A 118 -15.25 -42.89 7.77
C LYS A 118 -14.32 -41.97 6.95
N LYS A 119 -14.53 -41.82 5.64
CA LYS A 119 -13.64 -41.00 4.78
C LYS A 119 -13.84 -39.49 4.92
N GLN A 120 -15.01 -39.03 5.38
CA GLN A 120 -15.36 -37.60 5.39
C GLN A 120 -14.89 -36.87 6.66
N THR A 121 -14.87 -37.53 7.82
CA THR A 121 -14.34 -36.97 9.07
C THR A 121 -12.84 -36.76 9.01
N ALA A 122 -12.11 -37.66 8.34
CA ALA A 122 -10.69 -37.51 8.05
C ALA A 122 -10.43 -36.31 7.11
N PHE A 123 -11.25 -36.14 6.07
CA PHE A 123 -11.15 -35.02 5.14
C PHE A 123 -11.38 -33.65 5.81
N ILE A 124 -12.31 -33.56 6.78
CA ILE A 124 -12.55 -32.32 7.54
C ILE A 124 -11.36 -31.99 8.44
N ASN A 125 -10.80 -32.99 9.12
CA ASN A 125 -9.65 -32.79 9.99
C ASN A 125 -8.41 -32.36 9.21
N GLU A 126 -8.14 -33.00 8.08
CA GLU A 126 -7.02 -32.68 7.19
C GLU A 126 -7.17 -31.28 6.59
N LYS A 127 -8.34 -30.92 6.04
CA LYS A 127 -8.60 -29.58 5.47
C LYS A 127 -8.60 -28.47 6.52
N SER A 128 -9.06 -28.76 7.75
CA SER A 128 -9.05 -27.76 8.84
C SER A 128 -7.65 -27.48 9.36
N ASP A 129 -6.80 -28.51 9.46
CA ASP A 129 -5.41 -28.35 9.87
C ASP A 129 -4.60 -27.62 8.78
N ASP A 130 -4.90 -27.87 7.50
CA ASP A 130 -4.28 -27.16 6.39
C ASP A 130 -4.67 -25.66 6.39
N LEU A 131 -5.94 -25.33 6.63
CA LEU A 131 -6.43 -23.95 6.78
C LEU A 131 -5.84 -23.24 8.01
N LEU A 132 -5.74 -23.90 9.17
CA LEU A 132 -5.08 -23.37 10.36
C LEU A 132 -3.59 -23.13 10.10
N SER A 133 -2.92 -24.07 9.43
CA SER A 133 -1.50 -23.93 9.11
C SER A 133 -1.26 -22.80 8.11
N MET A 134 -2.16 -22.60 7.15
CA MET A 134 -2.08 -21.52 6.17
C MET A 134 -2.41 -20.16 6.80
N GLY A 135 -3.40 -20.09 7.69
CA GLY A 135 -3.71 -18.90 8.49
C GLY A 135 -2.56 -18.52 9.41
N GLY A 136 -1.97 -19.51 10.11
CA GLY A 136 -0.79 -19.32 10.95
C GLY A 136 0.44 -18.87 10.15
N LYS A 137 0.69 -19.47 8.97
CA LYS A 137 1.78 -19.07 8.06
C LYS A 137 1.57 -17.68 7.45
N ALA A 138 0.35 -17.31 7.09
CA ALA A 138 0.02 -15.99 6.57
C ALA A 138 0.19 -14.91 7.67
N ALA A 139 -0.28 -15.20 8.89
CA ALA A 139 -0.09 -14.34 10.05
C ALA A 139 1.41 -14.18 10.42
N SER A 140 2.18 -15.27 10.44
CA SER A 140 3.63 -15.22 10.70
C SER A 140 4.41 -14.58 9.56
N GLY A 141 4.03 -14.82 8.31
CA GLY A 141 4.66 -14.24 7.12
C GLY A 141 4.47 -12.72 7.05
N ALA A 142 3.27 -12.23 7.39
CA ALA A 142 3.01 -10.80 7.51
C ALA A 142 3.88 -10.12 8.57
N ALA A 143 4.16 -10.81 9.69
CA ALA A 143 5.05 -10.31 10.74
C ALA A 143 6.55 -10.32 10.35
N VAL A 144 6.98 -11.18 9.42
CA VAL A 144 8.41 -11.43 9.11
C VAL A 144 8.94 -10.57 7.94
N THR A 145 8.10 -9.80 7.24
CA THR A 145 8.57 -8.89 6.16
C THR A 145 9.22 -7.60 6.70
N LEU A 146 10.23 -7.74 7.57
CA LEU A 146 10.91 -6.65 8.26
C LEU A 146 11.46 -5.58 7.30
N THR A 147 11.95 -5.98 6.13
CA THR A 147 12.51 -5.04 5.13
C THR A 147 11.45 -4.09 4.55
N GLY A 148 10.25 -4.59 4.24
CA GLY A 148 9.15 -3.77 3.69
C GLY A 148 8.55 -2.84 4.74
N VAL A 149 8.40 -3.34 5.98
CA VAL A 149 7.91 -2.54 7.11
C VAL A 149 8.89 -1.41 7.44
N PHE A 150 10.20 -1.66 7.38
CA PHE A 150 11.20 -0.62 7.65
C PHE A 150 11.13 0.55 6.65
N VAL A 151 10.94 0.25 5.37
CA VAL A 151 10.74 1.28 4.33
C VAL A 151 9.42 2.03 4.56
N PHE A 152 8.34 1.31 4.88
CA PHE A 152 7.02 1.92 5.03
C PHE A 152 6.87 2.77 6.31
N VAL A 153 7.52 2.35 7.41
CA VAL A 153 7.45 3.03 8.70
C VAL A 153 8.55 4.08 8.86
N GLY A 154 9.73 3.86 8.28
CA GLY A 154 10.86 4.79 8.37
C GLY A 154 10.96 5.73 7.19
N LEU A 155 11.15 5.19 5.99
CA LEU A 155 11.53 5.95 4.79
C LEU A 155 10.36 6.77 4.22
N LEU A 156 9.16 6.19 4.20
CA LEU A 156 7.97 6.80 3.59
C LEU A 156 7.52 8.09 4.32
N PRO A 157 7.45 8.14 5.67
CA PRO A 157 7.22 9.39 6.40
C PRO A 157 8.27 10.46 6.12
N ILE A 158 9.53 10.07 5.97
CA ILE A 158 10.62 10.99 5.62
C ILE A 158 10.38 11.58 4.22
N TYR A 159 10.03 10.76 3.24
CA TYR A 159 9.71 11.26 1.90
C TYR A 159 8.48 12.18 1.87
N ILE A 160 7.43 11.84 2.61
CA ILE A 160 6.25 12.72 2.74
C ILE A 160 6.67 14.06 3.34
N TYR A 161 7.48 14.02 4.40
CA TYR A 161 7.99 15.23 5.04
C TYR A 161 8.78 16.08 4.04
N LEU A 162 9.73 15.49 3.30
CA LEU A 162 10.55 16.19 2.32
C LEU A 162 9.69 16.80 1.19
N ILE A 163 8.72 16.07 0.66
CA ILE A 163 7.84 16.57 -0.41
C ILE A 163 6.99 17.74 0.08
N LEU A 164 6.39 17.64 1.27
CA LEU A 164 5.59 18.73 1.83
C LEU A 164 6.43 19.94 2.25
N PHE A 165 7.62 19.71 2.80
CA PHE A 165 8.53 20.76 3.25
C PHE A 165 9.14 21.51 2.06
N TYR A 166 9.52 20.81 0.99
CA TYR A 166 10.14 21.41 -0.19
C TYR A 166 9.16 21.71 -1.34
N LYS A 167 7.84 21.64 -1.09
CA LYS A 167 6.82 21.85 -2.12
C LYS A 167 6.98 23.17 -2.88
N ASP A 168 7.39 24.25 -2.19
CA ASP A 168 7.56 25.57 -2.81
C ASP A 168 8.76 25.59 -3.77
N ILE A 169 9.80 24.80 -3.48
CA ILE A 169 10.95 24.62 -4.37
C ILE A 169 10.53 23.80 -5.59
N LEU A 170 9.77 22.73 -5.40
CA LEU A 170 9.27 21.89 -6.49
C LEU A 170 8.38 22.69 -7.46
N LEU A 171 7.51 23.55 -6.92
CA LEU A 171 6.69 24.46 -7.73
C LEU A 171 7.56 25.45 -8.52
N ARG A 172 8.53 26.10 -7.88
CA ARG A 172 9.46 27.03 -8.54
C ARG A 172 10.28 26.35 -9.64
N PHE A 173 10.71 25.11 -9.41
CA PHE A 173 11.42 24.31 -10.41
C PHE A 173 10.53 24.02 -11.63
N SER A 174 9.25 23.68 -11.40
CA SER A 174 8.28 23.52 -12.50
C SER A 174 8.16 24.81 -13.33
N PHE A 175 8.01 25.97 -12.69
CA PHE A 175 7.95 27.26 -13.40
C PHE A 175 9.23 27.59 -14.19
N MET A 176 10.39 27.09 -13.78
CA MET A 176 11.66 27.30 -14.49
C MET A 176 11.69 26.62 -15.87
N TRP A 177 10.90 25.57 -16.07
CA TRP A 177 10.81 24.88 -17.36
C TRP A 177 9.93 25.59 -18.39
N PHE A 178 9.11 26.54 -17.94
CA PHE A 178 8.23 27.34 -18.79
C PHE A 178 8.85 28.71 -19.08
N LYS A 179 8.58 29.24 -20.27
CA LYS A 179 8.95 30.61 -20.63
C LYS A 179 8.24 31.59 -19.69
N THR A 180 8.91 32.70 -19.37
CA THR A 180 8.40 33.72 -18.43
C THR A 180 7.04 34.30 -18.85
N GLU A 181 6.76 34.31 -20.16
CA GLU A 181 5.47 34.74 -20.75
C GLU A 181 4.29 33.86 -20.34
N ASP A 182 4.53 32.56 -20.10
CA ASP A 182 3.50 31.58 -19.75
C ASP A 182 3.31 31.42 -18.23
N HIS A 183 4.17 32.05 -17.40
CA HIS A 183 4.09 31.96 -15.93
C HIS A 183 2.73 32.36 -15.34
N PRO A 184 2.04 33.41 -15.84
CA PRO A 184 0.71 33.77 -15.33
C PRO A 184 -0.32 32.67 -15.56
N LYS A 185 -0.33 32.04 -16.75
CA LYS A 185 -1.24 30.93 -17.10
C LYS A 185 -0.95 29.69 -16.26
N VAL A 186 0.32 29.34 -16.08
CA VAL A 186 0.70 28.18 -15.24
C VAL A 186 0.29 28.43 -13.79
N LYS A 187 0.44 29.67 -13.29
CA LYS A 187 0.01 30.03 -11.94
C LYS A 187 -1.51 29.90 -11.79
N GLU A 188 -2.28 30.41 -12.75
CA GLU A 188 -3.74 30.29 -12.77
C GLU A 188 -4.19 28.82 -12.70
N VAL A 189 -3.66 27.95 -13.56
CA VAL A 189 -3.98 26.51 -13.55
C VAL A 189 -3.61 25.84 -12.22
N VAL A 190 -2.46 26.19 -11.63
CA VAL A 190 -2.08 25.67 -10.32
C VAL A 190 -3.08 26.14 -9.25
N TYR A 191 -3.44 27.43 -9.21
CA TYR A 191 -4.40 27.96 -8.25
C TYR A 191 -5.81 27.38 -8.43
N GLU A 192 -6.26 27.15 -9.66
CA GLU A 192 -7.53 26.48 -9.96
C GLU A 192 -7.53 25.02 -9.47
N THR A 193 -6.40 24.32 -9.61
CA THR A 193 -6.24 22.95 -9.10
C THR A 193 -6.09 22.92 -7.57
N GLU A 194 -5.68 24.02 -6.96
CA GLU A 194 -5.54 24.16 -5.51
C GLU A 194 -6.86 24.51 -4.77
N SER A 195 -7.91 24.91 -5.50
CA SER A 195 -9.26 25.26 -4.99
C SER A 195 -10.15 24.03 -4.82
#